data_AF-A0AA39LGS2-F1
#
_entry.id   AF-A0AA39LGS2-F1
#
_cell.length_a   1.000
_cell.length_b   1.000
_cell.length_c   1.000
_cell.angle_alpha   90.00
_cell.angle_beta   90.00
_cell.angle_gamma   90.00
#
_symmetry.space_group_name_H-M   'P 1'
#
loop_
_entity.id
_entity.type
_entity.pdbx_description
1 polymer ?
#
loop_
_entity_poly.entity_id
_entity_poly.type
_entity_poly.pdbx_seq_one_letter_code
_entity_poly.pdbx_strand_id
1 'polypeptide(L)'
;MGPSCSLLVVFLLFHLCQSAIIPEQFSGQQSYKVIGRLLCGEIPAKDVRVKLVDDDFGPDPDDDLQSGYTNDEGYFELSGDTTELTTIDPHLKIYHDCNDGITPCQRRWKFELPNHYITKGNKPHNTLDIGTWNLEAKMPGESHDCIH
;
A
#
# COMPACT_ATOMS: atom_id res chain seq x y z
N MET A 1 -5.43 38.65 -48.07
CA MET A 1 -4.90 37.30 -47.78
C MET A 1 -4.91 37.13 -46.27
N GLY A 2 -6.04 36.72 -45.71
CA GLY A 2 -6.17 36.39 -44.28
C GLY A 2 -6.56 34.92 -44.20
N PRO A 3 -6.00 34.14 -43.25
CA PRO A 3 -6.41 32.77 -43.09
C PRO A 3 -7.87 32.74 -42.61
N SER A 4 -8.60 31.79 -43.16
CA SER A 4 -10.02 31.51 -42.93
C SER A 4 -10.36 31.42 -41.45
N CYS A 5 -11.31 32.26 -41.01
CA CYS A 5 -11.93 32.25 -39.69
C CYS A 5 -12.74 30.96 -39.41
N SER A 6 -12.83 30.04 -40.37
CA SER A 6 -13.62 28.81 -40.27
C SER A 6 -12.83 27.59 -39.76
N LEU A 7 -11.49 27.67 -39.67
CA LEU A 7 -10.64 26.57 -39.14
C LEU A 7 -10.32 26.71 -37.64
N LEU A 8 -10.44 27.90 -37.07
CA LEU A 8 -10.11 28.17 -35.66
C LEU A 8 -11.18 27.63 -34.68
N VAL A 9 -12.43 27.47 -35.13
CA VAL A 9 -13.54 26.99 -34.29
C VAL A 9 -13.51 25.46 -34.11
N VAL A 10 -12.96 24.71 -35.06
CA VAL A 10 -12.89 23.23 -34.99
C VAL A 10 -11.84 22.76 -33.99
N PHE A 11 -10.74 23.49 -33.83
CA PHE A 11 -9.69 23.15 -32.86
C PHE A 11 -10.08 23.42 -31.40
N LEU A 12 -10.98 24.39 -31.14
CA LEU A 12 -11.42 24.73 -29.79
C LEU A 12 -12.45 23.74 -29.19
N LEU A 13 -13.13 22.94 -30.02
CA LEU A 13 -14.10 21.93 -29.58
C LEU A 13 -13.46 20.56 -29.28
N PHE A 14 -12.21 20.32 -29.73
CA PHE A 14 -11.48 19.07 -29.48
C PHE A 14 -10.59 19.10 -28.23
N HIS A 15 -10.52 20.22 -27.50
CA HIS A 15 -9.70 20.37 -26.30
C HIS A 15 -10.46 20.24 -24.97
N LEU A 16 -11.75 19.93 -25.01
CA LEU A 16 -12.57 19.72 -23.80
C LEU A 16 -12.84 18.24 -23.48
N CYS A 17 -12.19 17.30 -24.17
CA CYS A 17 -12.07 15.94 -23.69
C CYS A 17 -10.69 15.77 -23.03
N GLN A 18 -10.44 16.54 -21.97
CA GLN A 18 -9.47 16.09 -20.98
C GLN A 18 -10.10 14.84 -20.39
N SER A 19 -9.69 13.69 -20.90
CA SER A 19 -10.01 12.38 -20.34
C SER A 19 -9.59 12.43 -18.88
N ALA A 20 -10.55 12.65 -17.99
CA ALA A 20 -10.35 12.37 -16.58
C ALA A 20 -9.97 10.89 -16.54
N ILE A 21 -8.73 10.61 -16.17
CA ILE A 21 -8.25 9.26 -15.91
C ILE A 21 -8.98 8.85 -14.63
N ILE A 22 -10.18 8.28 -14.76
CA ILE A 22 -10.87 7.68 -13.62
C ILE A 22 -10.07 6.42 -13.29
N PRO A 23 -9.56 6.26 -12.05
CA PRO A 23 -8.89 5.03 -11.65
C PRO A 23 -9.82 3.85 -11.95
N GLU A 24 -9.31 2.82 -12.64
CA GLU A 24 -10.10 1.63 -12.93
C GLU A 24 -10.51 0.99 -11.60
N GLN A 25 -11.80 1.05 -11.29
CA GLN A 25 -12.37 0.45 -10.09
C GLN A 25 -12.58 -1.05 -10.36
N PHE A 26 -12.06 -1.87 -9.48
CA PHE A 26 -12.21 -3.32 -9.50
C PHE A 26 -13.26 -3.72 -8.49
N SER A 27 -13.99 -4.79 -8.78
CA SER A 27 -14.98 -5.37 -7.89
C SER A 27 -14.91 -6.88 -7.98
N GLY A 28 -15.27 -7.57 -6.91
CA GLY A 28 -15.10 -9.00 -6.77
C GLY A 28 -13.76 -9.35 -6.14
N GLN A 29 -13.33 -10.59 -6.34
CA GLN A 29 -12.14 -11.08 -5.65
C GLN A 29 -10.87 -10.40 -6.14
N GLN A 30 -10.05 -9.95 -5.21
CA GLN A 30 -8.81 -9.21 -5.44
C GLN A 30 -7.73 -9.74 -4.51
N SER A 31 -6.47 -9.66 -4.95
CA SER A 31 -5.33 -10.16 -4.19
C SER A 31 -4.12 -9.25 -4.30
N TYR A 32 -3.27 -9.30 -3.29
CA TYR A 32 -2.06 -8.49 -3.19
C TYR A 32 -0.92 -9.28 -2.58
N LYS A 33 0.31 -9.04 -3.05
CA LYS A 33 1.53 -9.61 -2.49
C LYS A 33 2.62 -8.57 -2.33
N VAL A 34 3.23 -8.55 -1.14
CA VAL A 34 4.32 -7.66 -0.77
C VAL A 34 5.44 -8.43 -0.07
N ILE A 35 6.68 -8.09 -0.43
CA ILE A 35 7.90 -8.61 0.19
C ILE A 35 8.82 -7.45 0.59
N GLY A 36 9.70 -7.70 1.53
CA GLY A 36 10.73 -6.72 1.90
C GLY A 36 11.66 -7.24 2.99
N ARG A 37 12.62 -6.40 3.38
CA ARG A 37 13.54 -6.65 4.49
C ARG A 37 13.60 -5.45 5.43
N LEU A 38 13.63 -5.71 6.72
CA LEU A 38 13.71 -4.69 7.76
C LEU A 38 15.03 -4.79 8.52
N LEU A 39 15.63 -3.65 8.79
CA LEU A 39 16.82 -3.48 9.62
C LEU A 39 16.49 -2.62 10.84
N CYS A 40 17.26 -2.77 11.90
CA CYS A 40 17.32 -1.83 13.01
C CYS A 40 18.78 -1.45 13.22
N GLY A 41 19.19 -0.30 12.66
CA GLY A 41 20.61 0.02 12.53
C GLY A 41 21.27 -0.88 11.49
N GLU A 42 22.39 -1.48 11.86
CA GLU A 42 23.18 -2.34 10.96
C GLU A 42 22.75 -3.82 11.01
N ILE A 43 21.82 -4.18 11.90
CA ILE A 43 21.39 -5.57 12.09
C ILE A 43 20.01 -5.83 11.48
N PRO A 44 19.74 -7.05 10.97
CA PRO A 44 18.40 -7.44 10.58
C PRO A 44 17.42 -7.35 11.74
N ALA A 45 16.26 -6.75 11.49
CA ALA A 45 15.18 -6.65 12.46
C ALA A 45 14.33 -7.93 12.41
N LYS A 46 14.70 -8.90 13.24
CA LYS A 46 14.01 -10.18 13.41
C LYS A 46 12.74 -10.03 14.26
N ASP A 47 11.75 -10.91 14.03
CA ASP A 47 10.52 -11.05 14.81
C ASP A 47 9.69 -9.75 14.86
N VAL A 48 9.82 -8.90 13.84
CA VAL A 48 9.01 -7.69 13.68
C VAL A 48 7.66 -8.08 13.08
N ARG A 49 6.57 -7.70 13.74
CA ARG A 49 5.23 -7.99 13.24
C ARG A 49 4.90 -7.11 12.04
N VAL A 50 4.43 -7.74 10.98
CA VAL A 50 3.98 -7.09 9.75
C VAL A 50 2.56 -7.52 9.42
N LYS A 51 1.75 -6.59 8.91
CA LYS A 51 0.39 -6.87 8.45
C LYS A 51 0.12 -6.21 7.12
N LEU A 52 -0.45 -6.99 6.21
CA LEU A 52 -1.09 -6.52 4.99
C LEU A 52 -2.59 -6.44 5.29
N VAL A 53 -3.16 -5.26 5.13
CA VAL A 53 -4.57 -4.99 5.42
C VAL A 53 -5.23 -4.29 4.25
N ASP A 54 -6.53 -4.44 4.16
CA ASP A 54 -7.40 -3.57 3.38
C ASP A 54 -7.92 -2.45 4.30
N ASP A 55 -7.69 -1.19 3.93
CA ASP A 55 -8.00 -0.02 4.78
C ASP A 55 -9.02 0.87 4.06
N ASP A 56 -10.23 0.33 3.91
CA ASP A 56 -11.30 0.98 3.16
C ASP A 56 -11.95 2.13 3.95
N PHE A 57 -12.31 3.21 3.25
CA PHE A 57 -13.16 4.26 3.81
C PHE A 57 -14.63 3.99 3.47
N GLY A 58 -15.37 3.29 4.34
CA GLY A 58 -16.78 2.99 4.02
C GLY A 58 -17.54 2.09 4.98
N PRO A 59 -18.67 1.50 4.53
CA PRO A 59 -19.42 0.50 5.29
C PRO A 59 -18.76 -0.88 5.28
N ASP A 60 -17.69 -1.08 4.51
CA ASP A 60 -16.86 -2.28 4.57
C ASP A 60 -15.94 -2.21 5.80
N PRO A 61 -15.92 -3.23 6.66
CA PRO A 61 -14.99 -3.29 7.78
C PRO A 61 -13.57 -3.61 7.29
N ASP A 62 -12.57 -2.88 7.83
CA ASP A 62 -11.14 -3.15 7.56
C ASP A 62 -10.78 -4.63 7.73
N ASP A 63 -10.25 -5.25 6.67
CA ASP A 63 -9.89 -6.66 6.64
C ASP A 63 -8.38 -6.89 6.74
N ASP A 64 -7.95 -7.69 7.72
CA ASP A 64 -6.57 -8.19 7.81
C ASP A 64 -6.37 -9.27 6.71
N LEU A 65 -5.79 -8.90 5.56
CA LEU A 65 -5.52 -9.83 4.47
C LEU A 65 -4.50 -10.90 4.85
N GLN A 66 -3.38 -10.50 5.48
CA GLN A 66 -2.42 -11.44 6.09
C GLN A 66 -1.57 -10.75 7.15
N SER A 67 -1.20 -11.49 8.20
CA SER A 67 -0.17 -11.07 9.16
C SER A 67 1.00 -12.06 9.20
N GLY A 68 2.17 -11.59 9.61
CA GLY A 68 3.37 -12.40 9.74
C GLY A 68 4.44 -11.69 10.56
N TYR A 69 5.62 -12.32 10.62
CA TYR A 69 6.80 -11.79 11.29
C TYR A 69 8.00 -11.87 10.38
N THR A 70 8.92 -10.92 10.50
CA THR A 70 10.22 -11.01 9.82
C THR A 70 11.04 -12.18 10.36
N ASN A 71 11.79 -12.84 9.47
CA ASN A 71 12.68 -13.94 9.84
C ASN A 71 14.03 -13.45 10.40
N ASP A 72 14.98 -14.37 10.60
CA ASP A 72 16.33 -14.08 11.12
C ASP A 72 17.15 -13.11 10.25
N GLU A 73 16.81 -12.98 8.97
CA GLU A 73 17.42 -12.03 8.03
C GLU A 73 16.61 -10.74 7.89
N GLY A 74 15.59 -10.52 8.74
CA GLY A 74 14.69 -9.37 8.68
C GLY A 74 13.74 -9.42 7.48
N TYR A 75 13.71 -10.51 6.72
CA TYR A 75 12.86 -10.66 5.53
C TYR A 75 11.43 -11.02 5.90
N PHE A 76 10.46 -10.48 5.18
CA PHE A 76 9.06 -10.86 5.25
C PHE A 76 8.43 -11.03 3.86
N GLU A 77 7.36 -11.82 3.82
CA GLU A 77 6.52 -12.02 2.66
C GLU A 77 5.06 -12.18 3.10
N LEU A 78 4.18 -11.33 2.58
CA LEU A 78 2.74 -11.36 2.85
C LEU A 78 1.98 -11.40 1.52
N SER A 79 0.91 -12.20 1.48
CA SER A 79 0.06 -12.44 0.33
C SER A 79 -1.35 -12.80 0.78
N GLY A 80 -2.32 -11.94 0.51
CA GLY A 80 -3.72 -12.19 0.85
C GLY A 80 -4.68 -11.84 -0.27
N ASP A 81 -5.92 -12.24 -0.10
CA ASP A 81 -7.02 -11.95 -1.01
C ASP A 81 -8.33 -11.71 -0.24
N THR A 82 -9.18 -10.87 -0.78
CA THR A 82 -10.53 -10.59 -0.25
C THR A 82 -11.52 -10.36 -1.40
N THR A 83 -12.81 -10.37 -1.12
CA THR A 83 -13.88 -10.10 -2.09
C THR A 83 -14.57 -8.80 -1.75
N GLU A 84 -14.15 -7.72 -2.41
CA GLU A 84 -14.70 -6.38 -2.19
C GLU A 84 -15.68 -5.93 -3.27
N LEU A 85 -16.56 -5.00 -2.91
CA LEU A 85 -17.40 -4.30 -3.87
C LEU A 85 -16.61 -3.23 -4.66
N THR A 86 -15.54 -2.72 -4.08
CA THR A 86 -14.65 -1.68 -4.64
C THR A 86 -13.21 -2.18 -4.75
N THR A 87 -12.32 -1.37 -5.34
CA THR A 87 -10.89 -1.70 -5.34
C THR A 87 -10.39 -1.71 -3.91
N ILE A 88 -9.62 -2.74 -3.53
CA ILE A 88 -8.96 -2.79 -2.21
C ILE A 88 -7.99 -1.61 -2.05
N ASP A 89 -7.85 -1.09 -0.83
CA ASP A 89 -6.91 -0.04 -0.42
C ASP A 89 -5.76 -0.65 0.41
N PRO A 90 -4.79 -1.33 -0.23
CA PRO A 90 -3.82 -2.16 0.45
C PRO A 90 -2.85 -1.31 1.29
N HIS A 91 -2.73 -1.64 2.57
CA HIS A 91 -1.77 -1.01 3.48
C HIS A 91 -0.84 -2.04 4.12
N LEU A 92 0.43 -1.66 4.27
CA LEU A 92 1.38 -2.41 5.09
C LEU A 92 1.53 -1.70 6.44
N LYS A 93 1.30 -2.44 7.53
CA LYS A 93 1.54 -2.01 8.91
C LYS A 93 2.74 -2.76 9.46
N ILE A 94 3.70 -2.04 10.05
CA ILE A 94 4.91 -2.60 10.67
C ILE A 94 4.95 -2.18 12.13
N TYR A 95 5.05 -3.14 13.05
CA TYR A 95 5.05 -2.92 14.49
C TYR A 95 6.41 -3.32 15.08
N HIS A 96 7.13 -2.35 15.64
CA HIS A 96 8.52 -2.57 16.06
C HIS A 96 8.93 -1.74 17.28
N ASP A 97 9.95 -2.23 17.98
CA ASP A 97 10.53 -1.55 19.15
C ASP A 97 11.94 -0.98 18.86
N CYS A 98 12.32 -0.92 17.58
CA CYS A 98 13.62 -0.37 17.17
C CYS A 98 13.80 1.06 17.69
N ASN A 99 14.86 1.28 18.47
CA ASN A 99 15.16 2.53 19.18
C ASN A 99 13.99 3.09 20.02
N ASP A 100 13.11 2.23 20.55
CA ASP A 100 11.90 2.63 21.29
C ASP A 100 12.05 2.58 22.83
N GLY A 101 13.15 2.01 23.32
CA GLY A 101 13.47 2.00 24.76
C GLY A 101 12.49 1.18 25.60
N ILE A 102 11.97 1.77 26.69
CA ILE A 102 10.96 1.17 27.59
C ILE A 102 9.61 1.87 27.37
N THR A 103 9.27 2.16 26.13
CA THR A 103 7.98 2.75 25.79
C THR A 103 6.93 1.63 25.75
N PRO A 104 5.76 1.79 26.41
CA PRO A 104 4.71 0.80 26.29
C PRO A 104 4.18 0.77 24.85
N CYS A 105 3.91 -0.44 24.35
CA CYS A 105 3.39 -0.68 23.01
C CYS A 105 4.42 -0.42 21.91
N GLN A 106 4.16 -0.91 20.70
CA GLN A 106 5.16 -0.86 19.64
C GLN A 106 4.97 0.37 18.77
N ARG A 107 6.07 0.95 18.27
CA ARG A 107 6.01 1.92 17.18
C ARG A 107 5.33 1.28 15.97
N ARG A 108 4.39 1.98 15.35
CA ARG A 108 3.64 1.50 14.19
C ARG A 108 3.85 2.41 13.01
N TRP A 109 4.49 1.86 11.98
CA TRP A 109 4.44 2.45 10.65
C TRP A 109 3.23 1.92 9.89
N LYS A 110 2.58 2.80 9.12
CA LYS A 110 1.46 2.47 8.23
C LYS A 110 1.67 3.22 6.92
N PHE A 111 1.62 2.51 5.80
CA PHE A 111 1.74 3.10 4.46
C PHE A 111 0.79 2.41 3.50
N GLU A 112 0.18 3.23 2.65
CA GLU A 112 -0.55 2.81 1.47
C GLU A 112 0.41 2.17 0.47
N LEU A 113 0.00 1.04 -0.11
CA LEU A 113 0.75 0.34 -1.13
C LEU A 113 0.17 0.67 -2.51
N PRO A 114 0.97 0.71 -3.59
CA PRO A 114 0.47 1.17 -4.88
C PRO A 114 -0.56 0.21 -5.50
N ASN A 115 -1.74 0.75 -5.83
CA ASN A 115 -2.87 -0.01 -6.35
C ASN A 115 -2.59 -0.77 -7.67
N HIS A 116 -1.56 -0.39 -8.44
CA HIS A 116 -1.22 -1.07 -9.68
C HIS A 116 -0.60 -2.49 -9.49
N TYR A 117 -0.31 -2.89 -8.24
CA TYR A 117 0.07 -4.26 -7.90
C TYR A 117 -1.13 -5.15 -7.54
N ILE A 118 -2.33 -4.58 -7.35
CA ILE A 118 -3.56 -5.34 -7.10
C ILE A 118 -3.82 -6.27 -8.29
N THR A 119 -4.17 -7.52 -8.00
CA THR A 119 -4.49 -8.52 -8.99
C THR A 119 -5.96 -8.93 -8.87
N LYS A 120 -6.66 -9.07 -10.01
CA LYS A 120 -8.00 -9.67 -10.05
C LYS A 120 -7.92 -11.17 -9.76
N GLY A 121 -8.76 -11.66 -8.86
CA GLY A 121 -8.81 -13.05 -8.40
C GLY A 121 -8.06 -13.30 -7.09
N ASN A 122 -8.10 -14.53 -6.61
CA ASN A 122 -7.55 -14.95 -5.31
C ASN A 122 -6.04 -15.24 -5.30
N LYS A 123 -5.33 -14.99 -6.41
CA LYS A 123 -3.90 -15.26 -6.50
C LYS A 123 -3.18 -14.05 -7.06
N PRO A 124 -2.25 -13.44 -6.30
CA PRO A 124 -1.52 -12.30 -6.80
C PRO A 124 -0.57 -12.74 -7.93
N HIS A 125 -0.61 -11.99 -9.02
CA HIS A 125 0.26 -12.19 -10.19
C HIS A 125 1.42 -11.18 -10.22
N ASN A 126 1.28 -10.09 -9.46
CA ASN A 126 2.32 -9.11 -9.24
C ASN A 126 2.84 -9.22 -7.79
N THR A 127 4.08 -8.82 -7.56
CA THR A 127 4.68 -8.76 -6.23
C THR A 127 5.36 -7.42 -6.08
N LEU A 128 4.93 -6.65 -5.07
CA LEU A 128 5.63 -5.45 -4.66
C LEU A 128 6.83 -5.84 -3.80
N ASP A 129 8.03 -5.51 -4.25
CA ASP A 129 9.24 -5.56 -3.41
C ASP A 129 9.53 -4.14 -2.92
N ILE A 130 9.35 -3.91 -1.61
CA ILE A 130 9.62 -2.59 -1.00
C ILE A 130 11.12 -2.37 -0.73
N GLY A 131 11.96 -3.38 -1.00
CA GLY A 131 13.39 -3.36 -0.76
C GLY A 131 13.74 -3.53 0.72
N THR A 132 14.78 -2.81 1.17
CA THR A 132 15.27 -2.87 2.55
C THR A 132 15.07 -1.53 3.25
N TRP A 133 14.34 -1.52 4.37
CA TRP A 133 14.10 -0.32 5.18
C TRP A 133 14.71 -0.44 6.57
N ASN A 134 15.26 0.66 7.08
CA ASN A 134 15.82 0.73 8.43
C ASN A 134 14.82 1.44 9.37
N LEU A 135 14.36 0.72 10.39
CA LEU A 135 13.34 1.11 11.37
C LEU A 135 13.81 2.18 12.37
N GLU A 136 15.08 2.61 12.30
CA GLU A 136 15.57 3.78 13.03
C GLU A 136 14.93 5.09 12.57
N ALA A 137 14.47 5.15 11.31
CA ALA A 137 13.79 6.32 10.79
C ALA A 137 12.54 6.64 11.64
N LYS A 138 12.13 7.91 11.69
CA LYS A 138 10.86 8.32 12.31
C LYS A 138 9.93 8.79 11.21
N MET A 139 8.76 8.18 11.15
CA MET A 139 7.77 8.51 10.12
C MET A 139 6.87 9.66 10.60
N PRO A 140 6.56 10.64 9.75
CA PRO A 140 5.53 11.63 10.07
C PRO A 140 4.21 10.93 10.38
N GLY A 141 3.59 11.25 11.52
CA GLY A 141 2.33 10.63 11.95
C GLY A 141 2.47 9.20 12.50
N GLU A 142 3.69 8.74 12.77
CA GLU A 142 3.93 7.49 13.51
C GLU A 142 3.21 7.49 14.86
N SER A 143 2.59 6.36 15.19
CA SER A 143 1.84 6.14 16.43
C SER A 143 2.36 4.91 17.16
N HIS A 144 2.07 4.78 18.45
CA HIS A 144 2.26 3.52 19.18
C HIS A 144 0.98 2.71 19.19
N ASP A 145 1.08 1.39 19.02
CA ASP A 145 -0.06 0.48 19.00
C ASP A 145 0.15 -0.72 19.94
N CYS A 146 -0.82 -0.92 20.83
CA CYS A 146 -0.82 -1.94 21.88
C CYS A 146 -1.71 -3.13 21.52
N ILE A 147 -2.57 -2.97 20.52
CA ILE A 147 -3.63 -3.89 20.15
C ILE A 147 -3.40 -4.25 18.70
N HIS A 148 -2.58 -5.26 18.53
CA HIS A 148 -2.18 -5.79 17.25
C HIS A 148 -2.93 -7.07 16.93
#